data_AF-A0A2D6CRZ6-F1
#
_entry.id   AF-A0A2D6CRZ6-F1
#
_cell.length_a   1.000
_cell.length_b   1.000
_cell.length_c   1.000
_cell.angle_alpha   90.00
_cell.angle_beta   90.00
_cell.angle_gamma   90.00
#
_symmetry.space_group_name_H-M   'P 1'
#
loop_
_entity.id
_entity.type
_entity.pdbx_description
1 polymer ?
#
loop_
_entity_poly.entity_id
_entity_poly.type
_entity_poly.pdbx_seq_one_letter_code
_entity_poly.pdbx_strand_id
1 'polypeptide(L)' 'RLAEGKLPLCAEMCSTKALLAGDGAKVSDIFRERIMYRGAGAMQWGWGVAYDKQGIKG' A
#
# COMPACT_ATOMS: atom_id res chain seq x y z
N ARG A 1 2.64 -6.44 -22.70
CA ARG A 1 2.56 -7.06 -21.35
C ARG A 1 1.14 -7.02 -20.78
N LEU A 2 0.59 -5.87 -20.41
CA LEU A 2 -0.78 -5.78 -19.88
C LEU A 2 -1.83 -6.25 -20.90
N ALA A 3 -1.73 -5.80 -22.16
CA ALA A 3 -2.60 -6.24 -23.25
C ALA A 3 -2.42 -7.73 -23.63
N GLU A 4 -1.34 -8.37 -23.19
CA GLU A 4 -1.10 -9.82 -23.37
C GLU A 4 -1.62 -10.64 -22.16
N GLY A 5 -2.25 -9.99 -21.18
CA GLY A 5 -2.74 -10.65 -19.96
C GLY A 5 -1.68 -10.93 -18.89
N LYS A 6 -0.46 -10.41 -19.04
CA LYS A 6 0.65 -10.58 -18.07
C LYS A 6 0.69 -9.40 -17.11
N LEU A 7 1.00 -9.63 -15.83
CA LEU A 7 1.17 -8.52 -14.89
C LEU A 7 2.43 -7.69 -15.26
N PRO A 8 2.49 -6.42 -14.83
CA PRO A 8 3.67 -5.59 -15.01
C PRO A 8 4.89 -6.21 -14.31
N LEU A 9 6.06 -6.10 -14.95
CA LEU A 9 7.30 -6.74 -14.49
C LEU A 9 7.61 -6.44 -13.03
N CYS A 10 7.42 -5.21 -12.58
CA CYS A 10 7.69 -4.80 -11.21
C CYS A 10 6.81 -5.55 -10.21
N ALA A 11 5.52 -5.75 -10.53
CA ALA A 11 4.59 -6.48 -9.67
C ALA A 11 4.89 -7.98 -9.68
N GLU A 12 5.23 -8.56 -10.82
CA GLU A 12 5.62 -9.98 -10.95
C GLU A 12 6.90 -10.32 -10.18
N MET A 13 7.88 -9.42 -10.17
CA MET A 13 9.16 -9.62 -9.50
C MET A 13 9.13 -9.22 -8.02
N CYS A 14 8.01 -8.71 -7.51
CA CYS A 14 7.93 -8.20 -6.14
C CYS A 14 7.88 -9.36 -5.13
N SER A 15 9.00 -9.64 -4.46
CA SER A 15 9.13 -10.71 -3.47
C SER A 15 8.25 -10.52 -2.23
N THR A 16 7.98 -9.27 -1.83
CA THR A 16 7.25 -8.93 -0.60
C THR A 16 5.77 -8.68 -0.81
N LYS A 17 5.27 -8.80 -2.05
CA LYS A 17 3.87 -8.47 -2.43
C LYS A 17 3.45 -7.04 -2.06
N ALA A 18 4.42 -6.12 -2.06
CA ALA A 18 4.18 -4.69 -1.85
C ALA A 18 3.47 -4.05 -3.06
N LEU A 19 3.88 -4.43 -4.28
CA LEU A 19 3.24 -3.99 -5.51
C LEU A 19 2.04 -4.88 -5.83
N LEU A 20 0.89 -4.27 -6.12
CA LEU A 20 -0.35 -4.94 -6.51
C LEU A 20 -0.70 -4.53 -7.95
N ALA A 21 -1.12 -5.50 -8.76
CA ALA A 21 -1.64 -5.23 -10.11
C ALA A 21 -2.75 -6.24 -10.44
N GLY A 22 -3.80 -5.78 -11.10
CA GLY A 22 -4.97 -6.58 -11.43
C GLY A 22 -6.18 -5.70 -11.73
N ASP A 23 -7.36 -6.30 -11.70
CA ASP A 23 -8.63 -5.58 -11.84
C ASP A 23 -8.79 -4.52 -10.74
N GLY A 24 -9.25 -3.33 -11.13
CA GLY A 24 -9.31 -2.17 -10.24
C GLY A 24 -10.18 -2.37 -9.00
N ALA A 25 -11.30 -3.08 -9.14
CA ALA A 25 -12.18 -3.36 -8.00
C ALA A 25 -11.46 -4.29 -7.00
N LYS A 26 -10.88 -5.39 -7.49
CA LYS A 26 -10.13 -6.34 -6.65
C LYS A 26 -8.92 -5.69 -5.96
N VAL A 27 -8.14 -4.88 -6.68
CA VAL A 27 -6.97 -4.18 -6.11
C VAL A 27 -7.42 -3.21 -5.00
N SER A 28 -8.54 -2.51 -5.21
CA SER A 28 -9.09 -1.57 -4.23
C SER A 28 -9.57 -2.28 -2.96
N ASP A 29 -10.16 -3.46 -3.09
CA ASP A 29 -10.63 -4.24 -1.94
C ASP A 29 -9.46 -4.75 -1.09
N ILE A 30 -8.41 -5.28 -1.72
CA ILE A 30 -7.17 -5.69 -1.04
C ILE A 30 -6.52 -4.49 -0.34
N PHE A 31 -6.49 -3.33 -1.00
CA PHE A 31 -5.93 -2.12 -0.41
C PHE A 31 -6.68 -1.70 0.86
N ARG A 32 -8.01 -1.70 0.82
CA ARG A 32 -8.85 -1.39 1.98
C ARG A 32 -8.61 -2.39 3.11
N GLU A 33 -8.61 -3.68 2.81
CA GLU A 33 -8.33 -4.74 3.79
C GLU A 33 -6.97 -4.53 4.47
N ARG A 34 -5.92 -4.24 3.69
CA ARG A 34 -4.57 -3.96 4.21
C ARG A 34 -4.51 -2.71 5.08
N ILE A 35 -5.25 -1.67 4.74
CA ILE A 35 -5.35 -0.46 5.57
C ILE A 35 -6.03 -0.78 6.90
N MET A 36 -7.16 -1.49 6.87
CA MET A 36 -7.89 -1.88 8.08
C MET A 36 -7.04 -2.77 8.98
N TYR A 37 -6.37 -3.78 8.42
CA TYR A 37 -5.49 -4.69 9.16
C TYR A 37 -4.33 -3.96 9.85
N ARG A 38 -3.74 -2.95 9.19
CA ARG A 38 -2.62 -2.20 9.76
C ARG A 38 -3.05 -1.22 10.87
N GLY A 39 -4.36 -1.04 11.09
CA GLY A 39 -4.88 0.01 12.00
C GLY A 39 -4.48 1.42 11.57
N ALA A 40 -3.99 1.55 10.33
CA ALA A 40 -3.28 2.69 9.81
C ALA A 40 -4.26 3.57 9.03
N GLY A 41 -5.09 4.33 9.75
CA GLY A 41 -5.71 5.51 9.13
C GLY A 41 -4.63 6.38 8.47
N ALA A 42 -5.00 7.28 7.56
CA ALA A 42 -4.13 8.17 6.79
C ALA A 42 -3.10 9.02 7.60
N MET A 43 -3.02 8.83 8.92
CA MET A 43 -2.11 9.44 9.88
C MET A 43 -0.82 8.62 10.14
N GLN A 44 -0.71 7.35 9.71
CA GLN A 44 0.50 6.54 9.94
C GLN A 44 1.59 6.68 8.84
N TRP A 45 1.40 7.58 7.88
CA TRP A 45 2.39 7.87 6.84
C TRP A 45 2.51 9.39 6.73
N GLY A 46 3.74 9.90 6.79
CA GLY A 46 3.99 11.34 6.81
C GLY A 46 5.20 11.70 7.68
N TRP A 47 5.68 12.92 7.52
CA TRP A 47 6.86 13.42 8.21
C TRP A 47 6.78 13.35 9.74
N GLY A 48 5.57 13.42 10.32
CA GLY A 48 5.35 13.29 11.77
C GLY A 48 5.45 11.87 12.33
N VAL A 49 5.37 10.84 11.48
CA VAL A 49 5.61 9.43 11.87
C VAL A 49 7.04 9.01 11.57
N ALA A 50 7.59 9.53 10.46
CA ALA A 50 8.96 9.22 10.03
C ALA A 50 10.03 9.92 10.91
N TYR A 51 9.70 11.08 11.46
CA TYR A 51 10.58 11.83 12.34
C TYR A 51 9.76 12.20 13.57
N ASP A 52 10.15 11.66 14.73
CA ASP A 52 9.56 11.96 16.04
C ASP A 52 9.76 13.44 16.35
N LYS A 53 8.91 14.31 15.78
CA LYS A 53 8.75 15.67 16.28
C LYS A 53 8.01 15.55 17.59
N GLN A 54 8.78 15.32 18.66
CA GLN A 54 8.41 15.62 20.03
C GLN A 54 7.74 17.00 20.05
N GLY A 55 6.41 17.00 19.99
CA GLY A 55 5.69 18.22 19.66
C GLY A 55 4.19 18.18 19.93
N ILE A 56 3.62 17.04 20.30
CA ILE A 56 2.29 17.01 20.93
C ILE A 56 2.31 15.94 22.02
N LYS A 57 2.65 16.35 23.24
CA LYS A 57 2.14 15.68 24.43
C LYS A 57 0.67 16.09 24.55
N GLY A 58 -0.22 15.12 24.46
CA GLY A 58 -1.66 15.24 24.74
C GLY A 58 -2.19 13.85 25.02
#